data_AF-A0AAD1SRY9-F1
#
_entry.id   AF-A0AAD1SRY9-F1
#
_cell.length_a   1.000
_cell.length_b   1.000
_cell.length_c   1.000
_cell.angle_alpha   90.00
_cell.angle_beta   90.00
_cell.angle_gamma   90.00
#
_symmetry.space_group_name_H-M   'P 1'
#
loop_
_entity.id
_entity.type
_entity.pdbx_description
1 polymer ?
#
loop_
_entity_poly.entity_id
_entity_poly.type
_entity_poly.pdbx_seq_one_letter_code
_entity_poly.pdbx_strand_id
1 'polypeptide(L)'
;MILKLLGHFLPEFVADLFFVTLLLGSIGAIFIVRWMSDRRTTMRIERARTLRDNGLGMMEKLRNRHKPQNADVDPAHVLSLSLAELVEQLRKGSLTPETALYVYIEKALEVNKELNCLTEFLPECEAQLQEVKKQSEKGLLYGVPISLKDHVGYKGHSSHCGLVHFLEILEKEDSNIVKVLKKQGAIPFVKTNIPQSMINFDCSNSIYGQTVNPHNHKKTCGGSSGGEGALIAAGGAILGVGSDVLGSIRIPCSFCGVCGLKPSGNRLSPQGFSSPVSGMKSAIMMPGPMARDVDSLALFMKAVLCDDMFQLDPLVPPLPFKDEVYNSSKRLTIGFYDTDGYFMSSPAMRRAIQETKTLLEEAGHKVCPQIYLLSPVLNMV
;
A
#
# COMPACT_ATOMS: atom_id res chain seq x y z
N MET A 1 6.29 -80.87 13.67
CA MET A 1 5.95 -80.80 12.23
C MET A 1 5.13 -79.55 11.88
N ILE A 2 4.16 -79.13 12.71
CA ILE A 2 3.37 -77.89 12.48
C ILE A 2 4.17 -76.59 12.67
N LEU A 3 5.15 -76.56 13.58
CA LEU A 3 6.04 -75.39 13.80
C LEU A 3 7.04 -75.12 12.66
N LYS A 4 7.31 -76.07 11.75
CA LYS A 4 8.20 -75.86 10.59
C LYS A 4 7.47 -75.34 9.34
N LEU A 5 6.14 -75.49 9.27
CA LEU A 5 5.32 -75.02 8.14
C LEU A 5 4.87 -73.56 8.31
N LEU A 6 4.80 -73.04 9.53
CA LEU A 6 4.52 -71.62 9.79
C LEU A 6 5.70 -70.71 9.38
N GLY A 7 6.94 -71.20 9.45
CA GLY A 7 8.15 -70.41 9.19
C GLY A 7 8.37 -69.97 7.74
N HIS A 8 7.70 -70.57 6.75
CA HIS A 8 7.89 -70.24 5.32
C HIS A 8 6.88 -69.24 4.75
N PHE A 9 5.72 -69.04 5.40
CA PHE A 9 4.69 -68.07 4.97
C PHE A 9 4.60 -66.82 5.87
N LEU A 10 5.20 -66.86 7.06
CA LEU A 10 5.35 -65.69 7.94
C LEU A 10 6.20 -64.54 7.37
N PRO A 11 7.29 -64.76 6.60
CA PRO A 11 8.17 -63.65 6.20
C PRO A 11 7.48 -62.67 5.25
N GLU A 12 6.71 -63.16 4.27
CA GLU A 12 6.00 -62.32 3.31
C GLU A 12 4.79 -61.60 3.94
N PHE A 13 4.00 -62.31 4.75
CA PHE A 13 2.85 -61.69 5.44
C PHE A 13 3.29 -60.67 6.51
N VAL A 14 4.37 -60.95 7.24
CA VAL A 14 4.94 -60.01 8.20
C VAL A 14 5.62 -58.84 7.49
N ALA A 15 6.26 -59.06 6.33
CA ALA A 15 6.79 -57.98 5.51
C ALA A 15 5.66 -57.08 4.96
N ASP A 16 4.58 -57.64 4.41
CA ASP A 16 3.42 -56.88 3.95
C ASP A 16 2.73 -56.13 5.09
N LEU A 17 2.57 -56.75 6.26
CA LEU A 17 2.03 -56.08 7.45
C LEU A 17 2.97 -54.98 7.95
N PHE A 18 4.29 -55.18 7.87
CA PHE A 18 5.29 -54.18 8.20
C PHE A 18 5.28 -53.01 7.20
N PHE A 19 5.16 -53.28 5.89
CA PHE A 19 5.01 -52.25 4.87
C PHE A 19 3.71 -51.47 5.03
N VAL A 20 2.58 -52.13 5.30
CA VAL A 20 1.28 -51.47 5.55
C VAL A 20 1.32 -50.62 6.81
N THR A 21 1.94 -51.09 7.90
CA THR A 21 2.09 -50.30 9.13
C THR A 21 3.07 -49.13 8.96
N LEU A 22 4.15 -49.31 8.18
CA LEU A 22 5.05 -48.22 7.81
C LEU A 22 4.35 -47.17 6.93
N LEU A 23 3.52 -47.59 5.98
CA LEU A 23 2.72 -46.70 5.11
C LEU A 23 1.65 -45.95 5.91
N LEU A 24 0.89 -46.64 6.76
CA LEU A 24 -0.11 -46.02 7.64
C LEU A 24 0.54 -45.08 8.67
N GLY A 25 1.69 -45.48 9.23
CA GLY A 25 2.50 -44.63 10.10
C GLY A 25 3.02 -43.38 9.37
N SER A 26 3.44 -43.52 8.12
CA SER A 26 3.88 -42.41 7.26
C SER A 26 2.73 -41.47 6.91
N ILE A 27 1.55 -42.00 6.56
CA ILE A 27 0.34 -41.21 6.32
C ILE A 27 -0.09 -40.47 7.60
N GLY A 28 -0.11 -41.17 8.74
CA GLY A 28 -0.40 -40.57 10.04
C GLY A 28 0.58 -39.46 10.41
N ALA A 29 1.88 -39.64 10.16
CA ALA A 29 2.90 -38.63 10.36
C ALA A 29 2.69 -37.40 9.45
N ILE A 30 2.36 -37.61 8.17
CA ILE A 30 2.01 -36.52 7.24
C ILE A 30 0.78 -35.74 7.73
N PHE A 31 -0.26 -36.45 8.18
CA PHE A 31 -1.45 -35.80 8.77
C PHE A 31 -1.10 -34.98 10.01
N ILE A 32 -0.30 -35.52 10.93
CA ILE A 32 0.15 -34.80 12.14
C ILE A 32 0.96 -33.57 11.75
N VAL A 33 1.94 -33.69 10.84
CA VAL A 33 2.77 -32.56 10.39
C VAL A 33 1.91 -31.48 9.74
N ARG A 34 0.95 -31.86 8.88
CA ARG A 34 0.02 -30.93 8.24
C ARG A 34 -0.88 -30.25 9.27
N TRP A 35 -1.46 -31.01 10.19
CA TRP A 35 -2.27 -30.46 11.28
C TRP A 35 -1.48 -29.50 12.17
N MET A 36 -0.24 -29.83 12.52
CA MET A 36 0.65 -28.95 13.28
C MET A 36 0.98 -27.67 12.50
N SER A 37 1.25 -27.77 11.20
CA SER A 37 1.50 -26.62 10.32
C SER A 37 0.28 -25.71 10.20
N ASP A 38 -0.90 -26.28 9.99
CA ASP A 38 -2.17 -25.55 9.91
C ASP A 38 -2.46 -24.85 11.24
N ARG A 39 -2.28 -25.54 12.37
CA ARG A 39 -2.44 -24.95 13.71
C ARG A 39 -1.47 -23.80 13.95
N ARG A 40 -0.19 -23.92 13.56
CA ARG A 40 0.78 -22.82 13.66
C ARG A 40 0.36 -21.63 12.80
N THR A 41 -0.13 -21.88 11.59
CA THR A 41 -0.61 -20.85 10.66
C THR A 41 -1.79 -20.09 11.27
N THR A 42 -2.78 -20.81 11.79
CA THR A 42 -3.95 -20.22 12.47
C THR A 42 -3.53 -19.38 13.67
N MET A 43 -2.65 -19.91 14.54
CA MET A 43 -2.17 -19.14 15.71
C MET A 43 -1.44 -17.85 15.31
N ARG A 44 -0.63 -17.86 14.25
CA ARG A 44 0.05 -16.65 13.76
C ARG A 44 -0.96 -15.63 13.21
N ILE A 45 -1.99 -16.08 12.47
CA ILE A 45 -3.07 -15.21 12.00
C ILE A 45 -3.83 -14.59 13.18
N GLU A 46 -4.21 -15.39 14.17
CA GLU A 46 -4.92 -14.91 15.36
C GLU A 46 -4.12 -13.85 16.11
N ARG A 47 -2.82 -14.10 16.35
CA ARG A 47 -1.92 -13.10 16.96
C ARG A 47 -1.85 -11.81 16.16
N ALA A 48 -1.72 -11.89 14.83
CA ALA A 48 -1.67 -10.72 13.97
C ALA A 48 -2.98 -9.89 14.04
N ARG A 49 -4.14 -10.57 14.12
CA ARG A 49 -5.43 -9.91 14.34
C ARG A 49 -5.51 -9.27 15.71
N THR A 50 -5.09 -9.95 16.77
CA THR A 50 -5.03 -9.39 18.13
C THR A 50 -4.13 -8.17 18.20
N LEU A 51 -2.97 -8.18 17.56
CA LEU A 51 -2.07 -7.02 17.48
C LEU A 51 -2.74 -5.85 16.76
N ARG A 52 -3.43 -6.10 15.64
CA ARG A 52 -4.22 -5.07 14.95
C ARG A 52 -5.30 -4.50 15.85
N ASP A 53 -6.09 -5.35 16.50
CA ASP A 53 -7.20 -4.92 17.36
C ASP A 53 -6.69 -4.11 18.57
N ASN A 54 -5.55 -4.48 19.14
CA ASN A 54 -4.86 -3.71 20.17
C ASN A 54 -4.42 -2.33 19.63
N GLY A 55 -3.86 -2.28 18.41
CA GLY A 55 -3.50 -1.04 17.74
C GLY A 55 -4.69 -0.11 17.50
N LEU A 56 -5.82 -0.65 17.04
CA LEU A 56 -7.07 0.09 16.90
C LEU A 56 -7.57 0.60 18.27
N GLY A 57 -7.47 -0.21 19.33
CA GLY A 57 -7.77 0.22 20.69
C GLY A 57 -6.84 1.34 21.20
N MET A 58 -5.58 1.35 20.79
CA MET A 58 -4.65 2.45 21.08
C MET A 58 -5.06 3.73 20.35
N MET A 59 -5.42 3.66 19.07
CA MET A 59 -5.96 4.80 18.33
C MET A 59 -7.21 5.37 19.02
N GLU A 60 -8.12 4.52 19.52
CA GLU A 60 -9.33 4.98 20.22
C GLU A 60 -8.98 5.69 21.54
N LYS A 61 -7.98 5.20 22.28
CA LYS A 61 -7.45 5.86 23.48
C LYS A 61 -6.83 7.21 23.16
N LEU A 62 -6.05 7.31 22.09
CA LEU A 62 -5.44 8.57 21.64
C LEU A 62 -6.51 9.59 21.26
N ARG A 63 -7.49 9.19 20.44
CA ARG A 63 -8.66 10.02 20.13
C ARG A 63 -9.32 10.55 21.40
N ASN A 64 -9.66 9.67 22.35
CA ASN A 64 -10.36 10.08 23.57
C ASN A 64 -9.51 11.02 24.46
N ARG A 65 -8.19 10.85 24.50
CA ARG A 65 -7.28 11.72 25.25
C ARG A 65 -7.21 13.14 24.68
N HIS A 66 -7.21 13.26 23.35
CA HIS A 66 -6.99 14.54 22.67
C HIS A 66 -8.26 15.27 22.24
N LYS A 67 -9.42 14.60 22.26
CA LYS A 67 -10.72 15.23 21.95
C LYS A 67 -11.05 16.44 22.83
N PRO A 68 -10.83 16.43 24.17
CA PRO A 68 -11.05 17.62 24.99
C PRO A 68 -10.04 18.74 24.74
N GLN A 69 -8.81 18.39 24.35
CA GLN A 69 -7.72 19.35 24.13
C GLN A 69 -7.86 20.13 22.80
N ASN A 70 -8.71 19.63 21.89
CA ASN A 70 -8.95 20.20 20.58
C ASN A 70 -10.44 20.55 20.39
N ALA A 71 -11.16 20.84 21.48
CA ALA A 71 -12.61 21.08 21.43
C ALA A 71 -13.02 22.27 20.53
N ASP A 72 -12.12 23.23 20.35
CA ASP A 72 -12.35 24.43 19.54
C ASP A 72 -12.05 24.22 18.04
N VAL A 73 -11.47 23.07 17.66
CA VAL A 73 -11.14 22.77 16.27
C VAL A 73 -12.26 21.93 15.66
N ASP A 74 -12.82 22.40 14.55
CA ASP A 74 -13.74 21.62 13.73
C ASP A 74 -12.98 20.54 12.92
N PRO A 75 -13.16 19.24 13.20
CA PRO A 75 -12.50 18.17 12.44
C PRO A 75 -12.90 18.19 10.96
N ALA A 76 -14.13 18.62 10.63
CA ALA A 76 -14.58 18.68 9.25
C ALA A 76 -13.79 19.71 8.43
N HIS A 77 -13.46 20.86 9.05
CA HIS A 77 -12.57 21.84 8.43
C HIS A 77 -11.22 21.22 8.08
N VAL A 78 -10.54 20.58 9.04
CA VAL A 78 -9.22 19.96 8.84
C VAL A 78 -9.26 18.90 7.73
N LEU A 79 -10.28 18.05 7.73
CA LEU A 79 -10.44 16.98 6.73
C LEU A 79 -10.77 17.51 5.32
N SER A 80 -11.36 18.71 5.23
CA SER A 80 -11.72 19.35 3.96
C SER A 80 -10.54 20.01 3.24
N LEU A 81 -9.44 20.29 3.95
CA LEU A 81 -8.25 20.93 3.38
C LEU A 81 -7.61 20.04 2.30
N SER A 82 -7.11 20.68 1.25
CA SER A 82 -6.09 20.09 0.37
C SER A 82 -4.79 19.90 1.15
N LEU A 83 -3.88 19.07 0.64
CA LEU A 83 -2.58 18.86 1.29
C LEU A 83 -1.77 20.17 1.37
N ALA A 84 -1.84 20.99 0.33
CA ALA A 84 -1.13 22.27 0.28
C ALA A 84 -1.63 23.23 1.37
N GLU A 85 -2.96 23.35 1.54
CA GLU A 85 -3.57 24.16 2.58
C GLU A 85 -3.26 23.62 3.98
N LEU A 86 -3.31 22.30 4.18
CA LEU A 86 -2.96 21.67 5.45
C LEU A 86 -1.50 22.01 5.84
N VAL A 87 -0.56 21.82 4.91
CA VAL A 87 0.85 22.15 5.12
C VAL A 87 1.05 23.64 5.41
N GLU A 88 0.35 24.51 4.69
CA GLU A 88 0.41 25.96 4.92
C GLU A 88 -0.04 26.33 6.33
N GLN A 89 -1.18 25.79 6.79
CA GLN A 89 -1.69 26.04 8.14
C GLN A 89 -0.76 25.49 9.23
N LEU A 90 -0.19 24.30 9.03
CA LEU A 90 0.80 23.70 9.95
C LEU A 90 2.10 24.52 10.02
N ARG A 91 2.53 25.08 8.89
CA ARG A 91 3.73 25.95 8.83
C ARG A 91 3.49 27.28 9.52
N LYS A 92 2.31 27.90 9.32
CA LYS A 92 1.90 29.15 9.99
C LYS A 92 1.58 28.97 11.48
N GLY A 93 1.28 27.73 11.91
CA GLY A 93 0.89 27.42 13.29
C GLY A 93 -0.58 27.73 13.60
N SER A 94 -1.41 28.00 12.59
CA SER A 94 -2.86 28.11 12.77
C SER A 94 -3.52 26.75 13.02
N LEU A 95 -2.88 25.68 12.59
CA LEU A 95 -3.18 24.30 12.96
C LEU A 95 -1.92 23.66 13.56
N THR A 96 -2.07 22.83 14.60
CA THR A 96 -0.94 22.11 15.19
C THR A 96 -0.77 20.72 14.58
N PRO A 97 0.47 20.18 14.48
CA PRO A 97 0.70 18.81 14.05
C PRO A 97 -0.05 17.75 14.89
N GLU A 98 -0.22 17.99 16.20
CA GLU A 98 -1.05 17.15 17.08
C GLU A 98 -2.48 17.09 16.56
N THR A 99 -3.09 18.26 16.37
CA THR A 99 -4.49 18.37 15.95
C THR A 99 -4.70 17.66 14.62
N ALA A 100 -3.81 17.90 13.63
CA ALA A 100 -3.88 17.24 12.34
C ALA A 100 -3.78 15.71 12.48
N LEU A 101 -2.77 15.21 13.22
CA LEU A 101 -2.58 13.77 13.43
C LEU A 101 -3.81 13.13 14.09
N TYR A 102 -4.34 13.71 15.16
CA TYR A 102 -5.44 13.11 15.90
C TYR A 102 -6.78 13.16 15.16
N VAL A 103 -7.03 14.21 14.37
CA VAL A 103 -8.20 14.25 13.46
C VAL A 103 -8.12 13.14 12.42
N TYR A 104 -6.95 12.92 11.81
CA TYR A 104 -6.77 11.84 10.85
C TYR A 104 -6.80 10.44 11.51
N ILE A 105 -6.32 10.28 12.74
CA ILE A 105 -6.49 9.04 13.53
C ILE A 105 -7.98 8.75 13.78
N GLU A 106 -8.76 9.74 14.20
CA GLU A 106 -10.21 9.60 14.40
C GLU A 106 -10.90 9.18 13.10
N LYS A 107 -10.58 9.87 11.99
CA LYS A 107 -11.20 9.56 10.70
C LYS A 107 -10.79 8.19 10.17
N ALA A 108 -9.52 7.81 10.28
CA ALA A 108 -9.04 6.49 9.86
C ALA A 108 -9.70 5.35 10.63
N LEU A 109 -9.97 5.52 11.93
CA LEU A 109 -10.72 4.55 12.73
C LEU A 109 -12.15 4.34 12.24
N GLU A 110 -12.87 5.42 11.96
CA GLU A 110 -14.23 5.37 11.40
C GLU A 110 -14.24 4.62 10.07
N VAL A 111 -13.37 5.04 9.15
CA VAL A 111 -13.25 4.45 7.82
C VAL A 111 -12.87 2.97 7.90
N ASN A 112 -11.99 2.59 8.81
CA ASN A 112 -11.59 1.20 8.96
C ASN A 112 -12.74 0.30 9.44
N LYS A 113 -13.64 0.80 10.28
CA LYS A 113 -14.83 0.04 10.73
C LYS A 113 -15.74 -0.31 9.57
N GLU A 114 -15.82 0.55 8.55
CA GLU A 114 -16.66 0.34 7.38
C GLU A 114 -15.94 -0.46 6.28
N LEU A 115 -14.65 -0.21 6.06
CA LEU A 115 -13.95 -0.68 4.86
C LEU A 115 -12.91 -1.78 5.11
N ASN A 116 -12.50 -2.02 6.37
CA ASN A 116 -11.42 -2.94 6.74
C ASN A 116 -10.13 -2.68 5.92
N CYS A 117 -9.66 -1.43 5.92
CA CYS A 117 -8.53 -0.97 5.12
C CYS A 117 -7.20 -0.89 5.88
N LEU A 118 -7.19 -1.01 7.21
CA LEU A 118 -5.99 -0.94 8.05
C LEU A 118 -5.51 -2.33 8.47
N THR A 119 -4.19 -2.54 8.44
CA THR A 119 -3.55 -3.74 8.98
C THR A 119 -2.88 -3.46 10.32
N GLU A 120 -2.40 -2.23 10.54
CA GLU A 120 -1.62 -1.90 11.72
C GLU A 120 -1.68 -0.39 12.04
N PHE A 121 -1.63 -0.06 13.33
CA PHE A 121 -1.39 1.30 13.84
C PHE A 121 0.09 1.45 14.18
N LEU A 122 0.69 2.59 13.85
CA LEU A 122 2.11 2.90 14.10
C LEU A 122 2.22 3.88 15.29
N PRO A 123 2.33 3.39 16.55
CA PRO A 123 2.35 4.25 17.74
C PRO A 123 3.54 5.20 17.79
N GLU A 124 4.61 4.91 17.05
CA GLU A 124 5.78 5.77 16.88
C GLU A 124 5.42 7.11 16.23
N CYS A 125 4.20 7.28 15.70
CA CYS A 125 3.69 8.58 15.26
C CYS A 125 3.77 9.65 16.36
N GLU A 126 3.57 9.29 17.64
CA GLU A 126 3.69 10.23 18.77
C GLU A 126 5.14 10.67 19.00
N ALA A 127 6.11 9.75 18.84
CA ALA A 127 7.52 10.08 18.94
C ALA A 127 7.97 10.96 17.75
N GLN A 128 7.56 10.60 16.54
CA GLN A 128 7.83 11.39 15.34
C GLN A 128 7.22 12.79 15.45
N LEU A 129 6.02 12.92 16.01
CA LEU A 129 5.38 14.20 16.29
C LEU A 129 6.23 15.09 17.21
N GLN A 130 6.84 14.52 18.26
CA GLN A 130 7.75 15.27 19.12
C GLN A 130 9.03 15.72 18.38
N GLU A 131 9.56 14.89 17.48
CA GLU A 131 10.72 15.27 16.67
C GLU A 131 10.37 16.37 15.67
N VAL A 132 9.22 16.29 15.00
CA VAL A 132 8.70 17.34 14.11
C VAL A 132 8.60 18.67 14.84
N LYS A 133 8.12 18.69 16.08
CA LYS A 133 8.05 19.92 16.89
C LYS A 133 9.40 20.55 17.22
N LYS A 134 10.47 19.75 17.30
CA LYS A 134 11.83 20.21 17.60
C LYS A 134 12.59 20.67 16.35
N GLN A 135 12.08 20.38 15.14
CA GLN A 135 12.74 20.79 13.90
C GLN A 135 12.81 22.32 13.81
N SER A 136 14.03 22.85 13.70
CA SER A 136 14.26 24.26 13.42
C SER A 136 13.81 24.64 12.00
N GLU A 137 14.00 23.72 11.05
CA GLU A 137 13.58 23.87 9.66
C GLU A 137 12.39 22.96 9.36
N LYS A 138 11.25 23.57 9.05
CA LYS A 138 10.03 22.84 8.68
C LYS A 138 10.14 22.31 7.25
N GLY A 139 10.28 20.99 7.10
CA GLY A 139 10.30 20.30 5.79
C GLY A 139 9.02 20.51 4.97
N LEU A 140 9.00 20.00 3.74
CA LEU A 140 7.88 20.22 2.80
C LEU A 140 6.58 19.51 3.19
N LEU A 141 6.64 18.52 4.08
CA LEU A 141 5.50 17.76 4.59
C LEU A 141 5.39 17.90 6.12
N TYR A 142 5.82 19.03 6.66
CA TYR A 142 5.83 19.30 8.10
C TYR A 142 4.47 19.03 8.75
N GLY A 143 4.43 18.08 9.68
CA GLY A 143 3.25 17.72 10.47
C GLY A 143 2.18 16.93 9.73
N VAL A 144 2.43 16.51 8.48
CA VAL A 144 1.43 15.80 7.66
C VAL A 144 1.32 14.34 8.09
N PRO A 145 0.15 13.86 8.53
CA PRO A 145 -0.06 12.44 8.78
C PRO A 145 -0.18 11.67 7.46
N ILE A 146 0.56 10.56 7.31
CA ILE A 146 0.58 9.75 6.09
C ILE A 146 0.29 8.27 6.35
N SER A 147 -0.36 7.62 5.39
CA SER A 147 -0.57 6.17 5.36
C SER A 147 0.52 5.45 4.56
N LEU A 148 0.81 4.20 4.94
CA LEU A 148 1.78 3.37 4.23
C LEU A 148 1.11 2.05 3.80
N LYS A 149 1.28 1.65 2.54
CA LYS A 149 0.93 0.29 2.11
C LYS A 149 1.71 -0.74 2.94
N ASP A 150 1.09 -1.88 3.28
CA ASP A 150 1.68 -2.88 4.18
C ASP A 150 3.15 -3.25 3.87
N HIS A 151 3.54 -3.43 2.62
CA HIS A 151 4.91 -3.88 2.36
C HIS A 151 5.98 -2.78 2.44
N VAL A 152 5.59 -1.53 2.72
CA VAL A 152 6.56 -0.45 2.97
C VAL A 152 7.20 -0.72 4.33
N GLY A 153 8.51 -0.96 4.32
CA GLY A 153 9.25 -1.28 5.54
C GLY A 153 9.22 -0.13 6.55
N TYR A 154 8.86 -0.46 7.78
CA TYR A 154 8.75 0.46 8.90
C TYR A 154 9.31 -0.24 10.14
N LYS A 155 10.32 0.37 10.77
CA LYS A 155 11.13 -0.25 11.82
C LYS A 155 10.25 -0.80 12.96
N GLY A 156 10.48 -2.05 13.35
CA GLY A 156 9.79 -2.69 14.47
C GLY A 156 8.43 -3.29 14.11
N HIS A 157 7.97 -3.11 12.87
CA HIS A 157 6.71 -3.64 12.38
C HIS A 157 6.93 -4.69 11.30
N SER A 158 5.94 -5.56 11.08
CA SER A 158 5.99 -6.54 10.00
C SER A 158 5.52 -5.94 8.68
N SER A 159 6.05 -6.44 7.58
CA SER A 159 5.60 -6.13 6.21
C SER A 159 5.11 -7.43 5.57
N HIS A 160 3.89 -7.83 5.90
CA HIS A 160 3.48 -9.22 5.76
C HIS A 160 3.14 -9.66 4.34
N CYS A 161 2.98 -8.74 3.38
CA CYS A 161 2.68 -9.05 1.97
C CYS A 161 1.40 -9.92 1.80
N GLY A 162 0.51 -9.89 2.81
CA GLY A 162 -0.65 -10.78 2.93
C GLY A 162 -0.32 -12.27 3.11
N LEU A 163 0.91 -12.62 3.49
CA LEU A 163 1.41 -13.99 3.64
C LEU A 163 1.80 -14.28 5.10
N VAL A 164 1.27 -15.37 5.66
CA VAL A 164 1.54 -15.79 7.06
C VAL A 164 3.03 -15.99 7.32
N HIS A 165 3.81 -16.35 6.30
CA HIS A 165 5.25 -16.52 6.41
C HIS A 165 5.95 -15.28 6.98
N PHE A 166 5.54 -14.09 6.54
CA PHE A 166 6.15 -12.81 6.92
C PHE A 166 5.62 -12.21 8.22
N LEU A 167 4.59 -12.80 8.84
CA LEU A 167 4.13 -12.36 10.16
C LEU A 167 5.24 -12.51 11.20
N GLU A 168 5.31 -11.61 12.17
CA GLU A 168 6.32 -11.62 13.25
C GLU A 168 7.79 -11.46 12.77
N ILE A 169 8.03 -11.28 11.45
CA ILE A 169 9.32 -10.86 10.91
C ILE A 169 9.33 -9.33 10.88
N LEU A 170 10.05 -8.73 11.83
CA LEU A 170 10.05 -7.28 12.01
C LEU A 170 11.14 -6.63 11.16
N GLU A 171 10.80 -5.50 10.55
CA GLU A 171 11.76 -4.67 9.82
C GLU A 171 12.79 -4.08 10.80
N LYS A 172 14.06 -4.18 10.44
CA LYS A 172 15.16 -3.69 11.28
C LYS A 172 15.31 -2.17 11.24
N GLU A 173 14.87 -1.56 10.15
CA GLU A 173 14.95 -0.15 9.88
C GLU A 173 13.78 0.32 9.03
N ASP A 174 13.57 1.63 9.01
CA ASP A 174 12.65 2.25 8.08
C ASP A 174 13.17 2.11 6.64
N SER A 175 12.27 1.90 5.70
CA SER A 175 12.59 2.01 4.27
C SER A 175 13.13 3.40 3.92
N ASN A 176 13.89 3.50 2.84
CA ASN A 176 14.50 4.77 2.45
C ASN A 176 13.45 5.86 2.21
N ILE A 177 12.30 5.52 1.62
CA ILE A 177 11.20 6.48 1.43
C ILE A 177 10.65 6.98 2.78
N VAL A 178 10.48 6.10 3.78
CA VAL A 178 9.99 6.47 5.10
C VAL A 178 11.00 7.37 5.83
N LYS A 179 12.30 7.05 5.74
CA LYS A 179 13.38 7.89 6.30
C LYS A 179 13.32 9.31 5.75
N VAL A 180 13.21 9.46 4.43
CA VAL A 180 13.13 10.77 3.77
C VAL A 180 11.84 11.50 4.15
N LEU A 181 10.69 10.82 4.16
CA LEU A 181 9.41 11.42 4.54
C LEU A 181 9.42 11.92 5.99
N LYS A 182 9.97 11.16 6.93
CA LYS A 182 10.15 11.60 8.32
C LYS A 182 11.07 12.83 8.42
N LYS A 183 12.16 12.88 7.65
CA LYS A 183 13.03 14.07 7.57
C LYS A 183 12.31 15.29 7.01
N GLN A 184 11.42 15.09 6.03
CA GLN A 184 10.55 16.14 5.49
C GLN A 184 9.41 16.56 6.44
N GLY A 185 9.34 15.95 7.62
CA GLY A 185 8.41 16.30 8.69
C GLY A 185 7.06 15.56 8.64
N ALA A 186 6.92 14.57 7.75
CA ALA A 186 5.71 13.74 7.70
C ALA A 186 5.66 12.78 8.90
N ILE A 187 4.45 12.34 9.24
CA ILE A 187 4.14 11.49 10.39
C ILE A 187 3.41 10.23 9.90
N PRO A 188 4.13 9.13 9.59
CA PRO A 188 3.50 7.85 9.32
C PRO A 188 2.72 7.35 10.54
N PHE A 189 1.45 6.96 10.37
CA PHE A 189 0.60 6.58 11.50
C PHE A 189 -0.15 5.25 11.34
N VAL A 190 -0.31 4.73 10.12
CA VAL A 190 -0.98 3.44 9.86
C VAL A 190 -0.35 2.70 8.70
N LYS A 191 -0.49 1.37 8.71
CA LYS A 191 -0.30 0.50 7.55
C LYS A 191 -1.62 0.04 6.99
N THR A 192 -1.71 -0.05 5.66
CA THR A 192 -2.96 -0.38 4.95
C THR A 192 -2.92 -1.73 4.25
N ASN A 193 -4.10 -2.31 4.10
CA ASN A 193 -4.31 -3.66 3.63
C ASN A 193 -3.97 -3.84 2.15
N ILE A 194 -3.65 -5.09 1.81
CA ILE A 194 -3.18 -5.54 0.50
C ILE A 194 -3.76 -6.93 0.18
N PRO A 195 -3.84 -7.34 -1.09
CA PRO A 195 -4.16 -8.72 -1.41
C PRO A 195 -3.01 -9.67 -1.09
N GLN A 196 -3.33 -10.94 -0.85
CA GLN A 196 -2.34 -11.99 -0.60
C GLN A 196 -1.31 -12.05 -1.75
N SER A 197 -0.02 -12.00 -1.41
CA SER A 197 1.14 -11.92 -2.33
C SER A 197 1.27 -10.66 -3.17
N MET A 198 0.27 -9.76 -3.14
CA MET A 198 0.23 -8.50 -3.90
C MET A 198 0.11 -8.63 -5.43
N ILE A 199 0.01 -9.86 -5.95
CA ILE A 199 -0.20 -10.17 -7.37
C ILE A 199 -1.72 -10.35 -7.60
N ASN A 200 -2.49 -9.31 -7.31
CA ASN A 200 -3.93 -9.27 -7.54
C ASN A 200 -4.41 -7.82 -7.62
N PHE A 201 -5.46 -7.59 -8.41
CA PHE A 201 -6.14 -6.30 -8.57
C PHE A 201 -7.36 -6.15 -7.65
N ASP A 202 -7.61 -7.11 -6.76
CA ASP A 202 -8.48 -7.00 -5.60
C ASP A 202 -7.66 -6.74 -4.31
N CYS A 203 -8.30 -6.66 -3.13
CA CYS A 203 -7.63 -6.38 -1.86
C CYS A 203 -8.13 -7.29 -0.72
N SER A 204 -7.70 -8.55 -0.73
CA SER A 204 -8.04 -9.53 0.30
C SER A 204 -6.92 -10.52 0.58
N ASN A 205 -6.78 -10.88 1.85
CA ASN A 205 -5.86 -11.92 2.30
C ASN A 205 -6.44 -12.69 3.50
N SER A 206 -5.89 -13.88 3.77
CA SER A 206 -6.36 -14.75 4.85
C SER A 206 -6.11 -14.19 6.26
N ILE A 207 -5.21 -13.21 6.39
CA ILE A 207 -4.83 -12.62 7.68
C ILE A 207 -5.88 -11.59 8.10
N TYR A 208 -6.09 -10.55 7.30
CA TYR A 208 -6.93 -9.39 7.64
C TYR A 208 -8.27 -9.34 6.92
N GLY A 209 -8.51 -10.23 5.96
CA GLY A 209 -9.74 -10.28 5.18
C GLY A 209 -9.78 -9.25 4.06
N GLN A 210 -11.00 -9.02 3.56
CA GLN A 210 -11.31 -8.18 2.40
C GLN A 210 -11.41 -6.71 2.78
N THR A 211 -10.78 -5.84 2.00
CA THR A 211 -11.08 -4.40 1.95
C THR A 211 -12.12 -4.13 0.87
N VAL A 212 -13.11 -3.29 1.16
CA VAL A 212 -14.20 -2.94 0.23
C VAL A 212 -14.10 -1.50 -0.27
N ASN A 213 -14.76 -1.19 -1.39
CA ASN A 213 -14.74 0.13 -2.01
C ASN A 213 -15.61 1.13 -1.24
N PRO A 214 -15.13 2.36 -0.95
CA PRO A 214 -15.89 3.37 -0.22
C PRO A 214 -17.14 3.89 -0.95
N HIS A 215 -17.16 3.85 -2.28
CA HIS A 215 -18.33 4.28 -3.07
C HIS A 215 -19.42 3.22 -3.13
N ASN A 216 -19.05 1.95 -2.95
CA ASN A 216 -19.98 0.82 -2.95
C ASN A 216 -19.34 -0.40 -2.29
N HIS A 217 -19.80 -0.76 -1.08
CA HIS A 217 -19.23 -1.86 -0.29
C HIS A 217 -19.36 -3.25 -0.95
N LYS A 218 -20.13 -3.39 -2.04
CA LYS A 218 -20.21 -4.63 -2.85
C LYS A 218 -19.17 -4.70 -3.97
N LYS A 219 -18.29 -3.70 -4.10
CA LYS A 219 -17.26 -3.61 -5.12
C LYS A 219 -15.87 -3.69 -4.48
N THR A 220 -14.91 -4.16 -5.28
CA THR A 220 -13.49 -4.11 -4.91
C THR A 220 -12.99 -2.67 -4.89
N CYS A 221 -12.11 -2.35 -3.94
CA CYS A 221 -11.36 -1.10 -3.91
C CYS A 221 -10.19 -1.08 -4.90
N GLY A 222 -9.97 -2.16 -5.65
CA GLY A 222 -8.80 -2.33 -6.51
C GLY A 222 -7.58 -2.81 -5.72
N GLY A 223 -6.47 -3.02 -6.40
CA GLY A 223 -5.26 -3.57 -5.78
C GLY A 223 -4.02 -3.46 -6.66
N SER A 224 -2.83 -3.69 -6.11
CA SER A 224 -2.60 -4.19 -4.74
C SER A 224 -2.51 -3.14 -3.64
N SER A 225 -2.55 -1.83 -3.94
CA SER A 225 -2.63 -0.76 -2.91
C SER A 225 -4.08 -0.42 -2.53
N GLY A 226 -4.92 -1.44 -2.37
CA GLY A 226 -6.36 -1.26 -2.17
C GLY A 226 -6.72 -0.59 -0.84
N GLY A 227 -5.98 -0.91 0.24
CA GLY A 227 -6.13 -0.24 1.52
C GLY A 227 -5.85 1.26 1.45
N GLU A 228 -4.76 1.68 0.79
CA GLU A 228 -4.47 3.11 0.54
C GLU A 228 -5.60 3.79 -0.23
N GLY A 229 -6.05 3.17 -1.34
CA GLY A 229 -7.11 3.75 -2.18
C GLY A 229 -8.42 3.95 -1.40
N ALA A 230 -8.84 2.93 -0.64
CA ALA A 230 -10.04 3.00 0.19
C ALA A 230 -9.93 4.04 1.31
N LEU A 231 -8.79 4.06 2.02
CA LEU A 231 -8.56 4.97 3.14
C LEU A 231 -8.55 6.43 2.70
N ILE A 232 -7.82 6.75 1.63
CA ILE A 232 -7.68 8.13 1.11
C ILE A 232 -9.02 8.63 0.56
N ALA A 233 -9.71 7.80 -0.22
CA ALA A 233 -11.00 8.17 -0.82
C ALA A 233 -12.08 8.44 0.22
N ALA A 234 -12.08 7.73 1.34
CA ALA A 234 -12.99 7.96 2.47
C ALA A 234 -12.51 9.05 3.45
N GLY A 235 -11.41 9.74 3.12
CA GLY A 235 -10.87 10.86 3.91
C GLY A 235 -10.06 10.47 5.15
N GLY A 236 -9.80 9.17 5.37
CA GLY A 236 -9.02 8.68 6.51
C GLY A 236 -7.51 8.90 6.40
N ALA A 237 -7.02 9.30 5.23
CA ALA A 237 -5.66 9.78 5.02
C ALA A 237 -5.64 10.90 3.96
N ILE A 238 -4.70 11.84 4.08
CA ILE A 238 -4.51 12.90 3.07
C ILE A 238 -3.50 12.55 1.99
N LEU A 239 -2.52 11.72 2.35
CA LEU A 239 -1.41 11.33 1.51
C LEU A 239 -0.94 9.94 1.92
N GLY A 240 -0.65 9.11 0.92
CA GLY A 240 -0.29 7.72 1.10
C GLY A 240 0.86 7.27 0.21
N VAL A 241 1.55 6.20 0.64
CA VAL A 241 2.64 5.57 -0.13
C VAL A 241 2.18 4.20 -0.64
N GLY A 242 1.94 4.12 -1.94
CA GLY A 242 1.69 2.87 -2.65
C GLY A 242 2.91 2.35 -3.39
N SER A 243 2.71 1.26 -4.13
CA SER A 243 3.68 0.78 -5.11
C SER A 243 3.02 0.10 -6.29
N ASP A 244 3.68 0.13 -7.44
CA ASP A 244 3.10 -0.29 -8.72
C ASP A 244 4.18 -0.94 -9.61
N VAL A 245 3.84 -2.14 -10.09
CA VAL A 245 4.55 -2.85 -11.17
C VAL A 245 3.65 -2.89 -12.40
N LEU A 246 2.41 -3.36 -12.23
CA LEU A 246 1.42 -3.61 -13.30
C LEU A 246 0.08 -2.87 -13.11
N GLY A 247 0.04 -1.82 -12.28
CA GLY A 247 -1.17 -1.03 -12.03
C GLY A 247 -1.50 -0.83 -10.56
N SER A 248 -0.70 -1.35 -9.63
CA SER A 248 -1.09 -1.42 -8.22
C SER A 248 -1.24 -0.09 -7.48
N ILE A 249 -0.81 1.05 -8.04
CA ILE A 249 -1.20 2.40 -7.59
C ILE A 249 -2.42 2.86 -8.39
N ARG A 250 -2.35 2.75 -9.71
CA ARG A 250 -3.34 3.34 -10.64
C ARG A 250 -4.72 2.68 -10.57
N ILE A 251 -4.79 1.36 -10.40
CA ILE A 251 -6.03 0.58 -10.31
C ILE A 251 -6.85 0.98 -9.07
N PRO A 252 -6.31 0.94 -7.83
CA PRO A 252 -7.09 1.35 -6.67
C PRO A 252 -7.42 2.85 -6.70
N CYS A 253 -6.56 3.70 -7.27
CA CYS A 253 -6.89 5.11 -7.49
C CYS A 253 -8.09 5.30 -8.42
N SER A 254 -8.11 4.59 -9.55
CA SER A 254 -9.22 4.62 -10.50
C SER A 254 -10.52 4.10 -9.87
N PHE A 255 -10.45 2.99 -9.14
CA PHE A 255 -11.64 2.36 -8.54
C PHE A 255 -12.19 3.14 -7.35
N CYS A 256 -11.33 3.79 -6.56
CA CYS A 256 -11.73 4.58 -5.39
C CYS A 256 -11.89 6.08 -5.69
N GLY A 257 -11.65 6.53 -6.92
CA GLY A 257 -11.84 7.93 -7.32
C GLY A 257 -10.84 8.90 -6.68
N VAL A 258 -9.55 8.51 -6.61
CA VAL A 258 -8.46 9.34 -6.10
C VAL A 258 -7.33 9.43 -7.13
N CYS A 259 -6.33 10.28 -6.87
CA CYS A 259 -5.18 10.47 -7.74
C CYS A 259 -4.02 9.58 -7.29
N GLY A 260 -3.27 9.03 -8.25
CA GLY A 260 -2.05 8.28 -7.96
C GLY A 260 -1.04 8.36 -9.10
N LEU A 261 0.23 8.41 -8.75
CA LEU A 261 1.33 8.48 -9.70
C LEU A 261 2.20 7.23 -9.55
N LYS A 262 2.41 6.51 -10.65
CA LYS A 262 3.51 5.55 -10.79
C LYS A 262 4.68 6.26 -11.49
N PRO A 263 5.76 6.62 -10.78
CA PRO A 263 6.92 7.25 -11.40
C PRO A 263 7.61 6.34 -12.43
N SER A 264 8.59 6.91 -13.13
CA SER A 264 9.56 6.12 -13.89
C SER A 264 10.31 5.16 -12.96
N GLY A 265 10.75 4.03 -13.52
CA GLY A 265 11.63 3.10 -12.83
C GLY A 265 12.87 3.80 -12.27
N ASN A 266 13.30 3.42 -11.06
CA ASN A 266 14.41 4.01 -10.32
C ASN A 266 14.29 5.52 -10.02
N ARG A 267 13.12 6.15 -10.23
CA ARG A 267 12.93 7.56 -9.86
C ARG A 267 12.92 7.79 -8.35
N LEU A 268 12.54 6.76 -7.59
CA LEU A 268 12.53 6.70 -6.14
C LEU A 268 13.12 5.37 -5.68
N SER A 269 13.75 5.35 -4.52
CA SER A 269 14.38 4.16 -3.95
C SER A 269 13.34 3.09 -3.58
N PRO A 270 13.43 1.85 -4.10
CA PRO A 270 12.65 0.72 -3.62
C PRO A 270 13.27 0.05 -2.37
N GLN A 271 14.43 0.52 -1.90
CA GLN A 271 15.14 -0.09 -0.77
C GLN A 271 14.32 -0.06 0.53
N GLY A 272 14.28 -1.21 1.21
CA GLY A 272 13.50 -1.43 2.43
C GLY A 272 12.03 -1.78 2.20
N PHE A 273 11.63 -2.10 0.96
CA PHE A 273 10.31 -2.67 0.68
C PHE A 273 10.40 -4.19 0.78
N SER A 274 9.45 -4.80 1.48
CA SER A 274 9.32 -6.25 1.54
C SER A 274 8.63 -6.79 0.29
N SER A 275 9.06 -7.97 -0.18
CA SER A 275 8.48 -8.60 -1.37
C SER A 275 8.57 -10.12 -1.28
N PRO A 276 7.52 -10.87 -1.69
CA PRO A 276 7.58 -12.32 -1.83
C PRO A 276 8.43 -12.77 -3.04
N VAL A 277 8.72 -11.86 -3.97
CA VAL A 277 9.51 -12.14 -5.18
C VAL A 277 10.66 -11.15 -5.24
N SER A 278 11.89 -11.66 -5.24
CA SER A 278 13.12 -10.86 -5.35
C SER A 278 13.82 -11.09 -6.68
N GLY A 279 14.66 -10.14 -7.10
CA GLY A 279 15.51 -10.27 -8.30
C GLY A 279 14.84 -10.02 -9.65
N MET A 280 13.56 -9.65 -9.70
CA MET A 280 12.87 -9.31 -10.95
C MET A 280 13.34 -7.95 -11.49
N LYS A 281 14.09 -7.97 -12.60
CA LYS A 281 14.63 -6.76 -13.26
C LYS A 281 13.83 -6.30 -14.48
N SER A 282 13.05 -7.18 -15.09
CA SER A 282 12.25 -6.88 -16.29
C SER A 282 11.03 -5.99 -16.00
N ALA A 283 10.43 -6.16 -14.81
CA ALA A 283 9.32 -5.36 -14.33
C ALA A 283 9.60 -4.98 -12.86
N ILE A 284 10.28 -3.84 -12.68
CA ILE A 284 10.67 -3.38 -11.34
C ILE A 284 9.48 -2.73 -10.62
N MET A 285 9.48 -2.78 -9.30
CA MET A 285 8.52 -2.09 -8.46
C MET A 285 8.86 -0.61 -8.35
N MET A 286 7.87 0.26 -8.57
CA MET A 286 8.00 1.71 -8.36
C MET A 286 7.16 2.13 -7.15
N PRO A 287 7.77 2.65 -6.08
CA PRO A 287 7.00 3.34 -5.05
C PRO A 287 6.46 4.67 -5.60
N GLY A 288 5.32 5.12 -5.09
CA GLY A 288 4.71 6.36 -5.56
C GLY A 288 3.56 6.84 -4.68
N PRO A 289 3.20 8.14 -4.81
CA PRO A 289 2.17 8.74 -3.98
C PRO A 289 0.75 8.39 -4.45
N MET A 290 -0.16 8.41 -3.48
CA MET A 290 -1.61 8.40 -3.66
C MET A 290 -2.20 9.54 -2.81
N ALA A 291 -3.13 10.32 -3.36
CA ALA A 291 -3.73 11.48 -2.70
C ALA A 291 -5.07 11.85 -3.36
N ARG A 292 -5.81 12.83 -2.82
CA ARG A 292 -7.11 13.26 -3.37
C ARG A 292 -6.99 14.13 -4.62
N ASP A 293 -5.86 14.78 -4.81
CA ASP A 293 -5.61 15.72 -5.90
C ASP A 293 -4.18 15.58 -6.47
N VAL A 294 -3.97 16.12 -7.67
CA VAL A 294 -2.69 16.01 -8.41
C VAL A 294 -1.58 16.84 -7.76
N ASP A 295 -1.89 18.01 -7.21
CA ASP A 295 -0.92 18.88 -6.55
C ASP A 295 -0.31 18.20 -5.31
N SER A 296 -1.10 17.41 -4.58
CA SER A 296 -0.63 16.60 -3.47
C SER A 296 0.40 15.55 -3.91
N LEU A 297 0.22 14.94 -5.09
CA LEU A 297 1.20 14.01 -5.66
C LEU A 297 2.49 14.75 -6.02
N ALA A 298 2.37 15.95 -6.61
CA ALA A 298 3.52 16.78 -6.96
C ALA A 298 4.30 17.23 -5.72
N LEU A 299 3.60 17.64 -4.66
CA LEU A 299 4.21 18.02 -3.39
C LEU A 299 4.96 16.85 -2.74
N PHE A 300 4.38 15.64 -2.76
CA PHE A 300 5.10 14.43 -2.34
C PHE A 300 6.38 14.23 -3.15
N MET A 301 6.27 14.23 -4.48
CA MET A 301 7.42 14.00 -5.36
C MET A 301 8.52 15.05 -5.13
N LYS A 302 8.14 16.31 -4.92
CA LYS A 302 9.06 17.40 -4.58
C LYS A 302 9.74 17.18 -3.24
N ALA A 303 9.01 16.71 -2.22
CA ALA A 303 9.55 16.43 -0.90
C ALA A 303 10.59 15.29 -0.92
N VAL A 304 10.36 14.24 -1.70
CA VAL A 304 11.23 13.05 -1.71
C VAL A 304 12.35 13.08 -2.74
N LEU A 305 12.28 13.95 -3.76
CA LEU A 305 13.36 14.16 -4.74
C LEU A 305 14.36 15.20 -4.23
N CYS A 306 15.01 14.89 -3.11
CA CYS A 306 15.95 15.74 -2.39
C CYS A 306 17.27 15.02 -2.08
N ASP A 307 18.25 15.78 -1.57
CA ASP A 307 19.59 15.25 -1.28
C ASP A 307 19.57 14.06 -0.32
N ASP A 308 18.66 14.03 0.65
CA ASP A 308 18.51 12.89 1.57
C ASP A 308 18.23 11.58 0.82
N MET A 309 17.35 11.60 -0.19
CA MET A 309 17.05 10.43 -1.00
C MET A 309 18.25 9.99 -1.80
N PHE A 310 18.91 10.95 -2.46
CA PHE A 310 20.05 10.67 -3.34
C PHE A 310 21.29 10.17 -2.57
N GLN A 311 21.44 10.61 -1.31
CA GLN A 311 22.50 10.12 -0.42
C GLN A 311 22.18 8.74 0.17
N LEU A 312 20.92 8.47 0.52
CA LEU A 312 20.51 7.17 1.07
C LEU A 312 20.54 6.04 0.05
N ASP A 313 20.28 6.34 -1.23
CA ASP A 313 20.33 5.37 -2.32
C ASP A 313 21.03 5.96 -3.56
N PRO A 314 22.35 5.72 -3.72
CA PRO A 314 23.11 6.16 -4.88
C PRO A 314 22.66 5.54 -6.22
N LEU A 315 21.79 4.52 -6.21
CA LEU A 315 21.21 3.94 -7.43
C LEU A 315 20.04 4.78 -7.97
N VAL A 316 19.51 5.71 -7.16
CA VAL A 316 18.51 6.70 -7.61
C VAL A 316 19.25 7.84 -8.31
N PRO A 317 18.94 8.13 -9.59
CA PRO A 317 19.54 9.28 -10.26
C PRO A 317 19.17 10.59 -9.55
N PRO A 318 20.14 11.48 -9.26
CA PRO A 318 19.91 12.73 -8.52
C PRO A 318 19.22 13.78 -9.40
N LEU A 319 17.97 13.52 -9.75
CA LEU A 319 17.14 14.36 -10.62
C LEU A 319 16.08 15.07 -9.77
N PRO A 320 16.34 16.32 -9.33
CA PRO A 320 15.40 17.06 -8.50
C PRO A 320 14.06 17.26 -9.21
N PHE A 321 13.02 17.55 -8.43
CA PHE A 321 11.74 17.98 -8.97
C PHE A 321 11.90 19.31 -9.70
N LYS A 322 11.34 19.42 -10.90
CA LYS A 322 11.45 20.60 -11.76
C LYS A 322 10.15 21.41 -11.72
N ASP A 323 10.09 22.39 -10.83
CA ASP A 323 8.92 23.27 -10.67
C ASP A 323 8.56 23.98 -11.97
N GLU A 324 9.55 24.37 -12.77
CA GLU A 324 9.36 25.04 -14.06
C GLU A 324 8.68 24.14 -15.10
N VAL A 325 8.86 22.82 -15.00
CA VAL A 325 8.18 21.85 -15.86
C VAL A 325 6.77 21.61 -15.36
N TYR A 326 6.59 21.45 -14.05
CA TYR A 326 5.27 21.20 -13.46
C TYR A 326 4.31 22.38 -13.66
N ASN A 327 4.78 23.61 -13.41
CA ASN A 327 3.97 24.82 -13.49
C ASN A 327 3.86 25.39 -14.92
N SER A 328 4.38 24.69 -15.93
CA SER A 328 4.34 25.17 -17.31
C SER A 328 2.91 25.14 -17.86
N SER A 329 2.42 26.30 -18.30
CA SER A 329 1.13 26.46 -19.00
C SER A 329 1.25 26.37 -20.54
N LYS A 330 2.37 25.87 -21.05
CA LYS A 330 2.57 25.67 -22.50
C LYS A 330 1.52 24.73 -23.07
N ARG A 331 1.02 25.05 -24.27
CA ARG A 331 0.14 24.16 -25.02
C ARG A 331 0.87 22.85 -25.31
N LEU A 332 0.16 21.74 -25.09
CA LEU A 332 0.70 20.39 -25.21
C LEU A 332 0.27 19.75 -26.52
N THR A 333 1.09 18.81 -27.00
CA THR A 333 0.66 17.82 -28.00
C THR A 333 0.45 16.50 -27.29
N ILE A 334 -0.78 16.00 -27.32
CA ILE A 334 -1.25 14.88 -26.49
C ILE A 334 -1.64 13.72 -27.41
N GLY A 335 -0.95 12.60 -27.27
CA GLY A 335 -1.37 11.34 -27.89
C GLY A 335 -2.58 10.76 -27.16
N PHE A 336 -3.53 10.20 -27.91
CA PHE A 336 -4.80 9.72 -27.38
C PHE A 336 -5.23 8.40 -28.01
N TYR A 337 -5.78 7.50 -27.20
CA TYR A 337 -6.47 6.29 -27.61
C TYR A 337 -7.56 5.95 -26.58
N ASP A 338 -8.67 5.38 -27.02
CA ASP A 338 -9.78 4.94 -26.15
C ASP A 338 -9.91 3.40 -26.07
N THR A 339 -9.02 2.68 -26.75
CA THR A 339 -8.84 1.23 -26.69
C THR A 339 -7.38 0.89 -26.99
N ASP A 340 -6.81 -0.09 -26.30
CA ASP A 340 -5.46 -0.60 -26.57
C ASP A 340 -5.45 -1.71 -27.64
N GLY A 341 -6.63 -2.07 -28.17
CA GLY A 341 -6.80 -3.18 -29.12
C GLY A 341 -6.80 -4.57 -28.48
N TYR A 342 -6.66 -4.66 -27.16
CA TYR A 342 -6.59 -5.91 -26.41
C TYR A 342 -7.75 -6.02 -25.40
N PHE A 343 -7.89 -5.05 -24.51
CA PHE A 343 -8.99 -4.94 -23.55
C PHE A 343 -10.00 -3.92 -24.04
N MET A 344 -11.21 -4.40 -24.38
CA MET A 344 -12.29 -3.48 -24.75
C MET A 344 -12.66 -2.58 -23.57
N SER A 345 -12.50 -1.27 -23.75
CA SER A 345 -12.96 -0.26 -22.81
C SER A 345 -14.48 -0.34 -22.61
N SER A 346 -14.93 -0.29 -21.36
CA SER A 346 -16.35 -0.17 -21.04
C SER A 346 -16.95 1.14 -21.60
N PRO A 347 -18.28 1.24 -21.77
CA PRO A 347 -18.92 2.49 -22.22
C PRO A 347 -18.56 3.71 -21.35
N ALA A 348 -18.45 3.52 -20.03
CA ALA A 348 -18.07 4.58 -19.10
C ALA A 348 -16.61 5.04 -19.29
N MET A 349 -15.68 4.10 -19.47
CA MET A 349 -14.27 4.41 -19.73
C MET A 349 -14.08 5.18 -21.05
N ARG A 350 -14.71 4.69 -22.12
CA ARG A 350 -14.65 5.35 -23.43
C ARG A 350 -15.20 6.77 -23.34
N ARG A 351 -16.36 6.93 -22.70
CA ARG A 351 -16.97 8.25 -22.51
C ARG A 351 -16.06 9.21 -21.73
N ALA A 352 -15.52 8.78 -20.58
CA ALA A 352 -14.63 9.62 -19.77
C ALA A 352 -13.38 10.09 -20.55
N ILE A 353 -12.81 9.19 -21.34
CA ILE A 353 -11.64 9.48 -22.18
C ILE A 353 -12.01 10.48 -23.30
N GLN A 354 -13.15 10.30 -23.98
CA GLN A 354 -13.62 11.23 -25.02
C GLN A 354 -14.02 12.62 -24.47
N GLU A 355 -14.67 12.67 -23.31
CA GLU A 355 -14.98 13.93 -22.60
C GLU A 355 -13.69 14.67 -22.23
N THR A 356 -12.70 13.97 -21.66
CA THR A 356 -11.39 14.55 -21.31
C THR A 356 -10.65 15.07 -22.55
N LYS A 357 -10.67 14.33 -23.65
CA LYS A 357 -10.12 14.80 -24.94
C LYS A 357 -10.76 16.12 -25.36
N THR A 358 -12.09 16.20 -25.33
CA THR A 358 -12.83 17.39 -25.76
C THR A 358 -12.43 18.60 -24.91
N LEU A 359 -12.39 18.44 -23.59
CA LEU A 359 -11.97 19.51 -22.65
C LEU A 359 -10.52 19.97 -22.92
N LEU A 360 -9.61 19.06 -23.26
CA LEU A 360 -8.23 19.40 -23.61
C LEU A 360 -8.15 20.18 -24.94
N GLU A 361 -8.95 19.81 -25.94
CA GLU A 361 -9.04 20.52 -27.21
C GLU A 361 -9.61 21.94 -27.01
N GLU A 362 -10.66 22.07 -26.19
CA GLU A 362 -11.28 23.35 -25.82
C GLU A 362 -10.32 24.27 -25.05
N ALA A 363 -9.47 23.70 -24.19
CA ALA A 363 -8.38 24.42 -23.51
C ALA A 363 -7.21 24.79 -24.45
N GLY A 364 -7.27 24.43 -25.74
CA GLY A 364 -6.31 24.82 -26.77
C GLY A 364 -5.10 23.89 -26.91
N HIS A 365 -5.15 22.69 -26.34
CA HIS A 365 -4.14 21.64 -26.56
C HIS A 365 -4.37 20.96 -27.91
N LYS A 366 -3.29 20.45 -28.51
CA LYS A 366 -3.37 19.62 -29.72
C LYS A 366 -3.52 18.16 -29.30
N VAL A 367 -4.67 17.55 -29.57
CA VAL A 367 -4.89 16.12 -29.30
C VAL A 367 -4.81 15.32 -30.61
N CYS A 368 -3.93 14.32 -30.65
CA CYS A 368 -3.66 13.50 -31.83
C CYS A 368 -4.06 12.04 -31.56
N PRO A 369 -4.78 11.37 -32.48
CA PRO A 369 -4.93 9.92 -32.41
C PRO A 369 -3.55 9.25 -32.40
N GLN A 370 -3.29 8.40 -31.42
CA GLN A 370 -2.06 7.64 -31.38
C GLN A 370 -2.16 6.47 -32.36
N ILE A 371 -1.27 6.43 -33.35
CA ILE A 371 -1.09 5.27 -34.22
C ILE A 371 -0.43 4.18 -33.38
N TYR A 372 -1.07 3.01 -33.27
CA TYR A 372 -0.51 1.86 -32.57
C TYR A 372 0.89 1.54 -33.08
N LEU A 373 1.88 1.48 -32.18
CA LEU A 373 3.19 0.88 -32.44
C LEU A 373 3.19 -0.65 -32.24
N LEU A 374 2.00 -1.27 -32.14
CA LEU A 374 1.84 -2.73 -32.02
C LEU A 374 1.26 -3.33 -33.30
N SER A 375 2.07 -3.34 -34.36
CA SER A 375 2.00 -4.31 -35.47
C SER A 375 3.31 -4.22 -36.25
N PRO A 376 4.24 -5.20 -36.12
CA PRO A 376 4.06 -6.49 -36.81
C PRO A 376 4.51 -7.76 -36.05
N VAL A 377 4.82 -7.73 -34.74
CA VAL A 377 5.40 -8.91 -34.05
C VAL A 377 4.36 -10.03 -33.76
N LEU A 378 3.06 -9.75 -33.87
CA LEU A 378 1.99 -10.75 -33.66
C LEU A 378 1.57 -11.51 -34.92
N ASN A 379 2.21 -11.28 -36.08
CA ASN A 379 2.02 -12.08 -37.30
C ASN A 379 3.14 -13.13 -37.52
N MET A 380 3.93 -13.44 -36.50
CA MET A 380 4.93 -14.51 -36.53
C MET A 380 4.84 -15.41 -35.29
N VAL A 381 3.72 -16.11 -35.11
CA VAL A 381 3.66 -17.47 -34.50
C VAL A 381 2.53 -18.24 -35.15
#